data_AF-A0A7Y5KSI0-F1
#
_entry.id   AF-A0A7Y5KSI0-F1
#
_cell.length_a   1.000
_cell.length_b   1.000
_cell.length_c   1.000
_cell.angle_alpha   90.00
_cell.angle_beta   90.00
_cell.angle_gamma   90.00
#
_symmetry.space_group_name_H-M   'P 1'
#
loop_
_entity.id
_entity.type
_entity.pdbx_description
1 polymer ?
#
loop_
_entity_poly.entity_id
_entity_poly.type
_entity_poly.pdbx_seq_one_letter_code
_entity_poly.pdbx_strand_id
1 'polypeptide(L)'
;MKKVLLGLGVLVGLLGLAAFVFWFGWLRAPSPEEVCANLSEVMKKETGVDPKGFDKDCVKKTQPPEFGRLPYAKRMKCLRDAKSAADIKTCSPNW
;
A
#
# COMPACT_ATOMS: atom_id res chain seq x y z
N MET A 1 19.35 17.37 -36.93
CA MET A 1 19.93 17.32 -35.56
C MET A 1 19.03 17.97 -34.49
N LYS A 2 18.58 19.22 -34.63
CA LYS A 2 17.69 19.87 -33.62
C LYS A 2 16.42 19.08 -33.26
N LYS A 3 15.73 18.49 -34.24
CA LYS A 3 14.52 17.70 -34.00
C LYS A 3 14.76 16.39 -33.23
N VAL A 4 15.96 15.81 -33.37
CA VAL A 4 16.36 14.58 -32.66
C VAL A 4 16.67 14.89 -31.19
N LEU A 5 17.40 15.98 -30.93
CA LEU A 5 17.64 16.49 -29.58
C LEU A 5 16.35 16.89 -28.86
N LEU A 6 15.42 17.52 -29.59
CA LEU A 6 14.10 17.88 -29.05
C LEU A 6 13.28 16.62 -28.68
N GLY A 7 13.28 15.61 -29.56
CA GLY A 7 12.60 14.33 -29.30
C GLY A 7 13.19 13.57 -28.11
N LEU A 8 14.52 13.54 -27.99
CA LEU A 8 15.20 12.90 -26.86
C LEU A 8 14.89 13.62 -25.54
N GLY A 9 14.88 14.96 -25.55
CA GLY A 9 14.56 15.76 -24.37
C GLY A 9 13.12 15.55 -23.88
N VAL A 10 12.15 15.46 -24.79
CA VAL A 10 10.75 15.16 -24.43
C VAL A 10 10.62 13.75 -23.86
N LEU A 11 11.32 12.76 -24.42
CA LEU A 11 11.27 11.38 -23.94
C LEU A 11 11.84 11.25 -22.52
N VAL A 12 12.99 11.89 -22.26
CA VAL A 12 13.61 11.92 -20.92
C VAL A 12 12.73 12.69 -19.94
N GLY A 13 12.11 13.80 -20.36
CA GLY A 13 11.15 14.54 -19.55
C GLY A 13 9.93 13.71 -19.13
N LEU A 14 9.35 12.94 -20.07
CA LEU A 14 8.23 12.05 -19.79
C LEU A 14 8.62 10.89 -18.87
N LEU A 15 9.79 10.28 -19.08
CA LEU A 15 10.31 9.24 -18.19
C LEU A 15 10.57 9.78 -16.78
N GLY A 16 11.13 10.98 -16.66
CA GLY A 16 11.34 11.65 -15.38
C GLY A 16 10.02 11.95 -14.67
N LEU A 17 9.00 12.45 -15.40
CA LEU A 17 7.67 12.69 -14.86
C LEU A 17 7.01 11.38 -14.38
N ALA A 18 7.10 10.31 -15.17
CA ALA A 18 6.57 9.00 -14.81
C ALA A 18 7.24 8.44 -13.55
N ALA A 19 8.57 8.52 -13.46
CA ALA A 19 9.32 8.12 -12.26
C ALA A 19 8.91 8.96 -11.04
N PHE A 20 8.71 10.26 -11.21
CA PHE A 20 8.28 11.16 -10.14
C PHE A 20 6.86 10.83 -9.65
N VAL A 21 5.90 10.67 -10.57
CA VAL A 21 4.52 10.27 -10.23
C VAL A 21 4.49 8.89 -9.58
N PHE A 22 5.27 7.95 -10.07
CA PHE A 22 5.38 6.62 -9.47
C PHE A 22 5.99 6.68 -8.07
N TRP A 23 7.03 7.49 -7.86
CA TRP A 23 7.65 7.67 -6.54
C TRP A 23 6.69 8.32 -5.54
N PHE A 24 5.99 9.38 -5.94
CA PHE A 24 4.99 10.04 -5.09
C PHE A 24 3.75 9.17 -4.85
N GLY A 25 3.30 8.43 -5.85
CA GLY A 25 2.24 7.44 -5.72
C GLY A 25 2.65 6.28 -4.81
N TRP A 26 3.91 5.85 -4.87
CA TRP A 26 4.45 4.83 -3.96
C TRP A 26 4.61 5.35 -2.53
N LEU A 27 4.84 6.65 -2.32
CA LEU A 27 4.90 7.21 -0.97
C LEU A 27 3.53 7.31 -0.30
N ARG A 28 2.43 7.26 -1.07
CA ARG A 28 1.08 7.28 -0.54
C ARG A 28 0.76 5.93 0.12
N ALA A 29 0.35 5.96 1.37
CA ALA A 29 -0.19 4.78 2.05
C ALA A 29 -1.50 4.35 1.36
N PRO A 30 -1.76 3.03 1.24
CA PRO A 30 -3.06 2.54 0.81
C PRO A 30 -4.15 2.95 1.81
N SER A 31 -5.39 2.94 1.35
CA SER A 31 -6.52 3.28 2.22
C SER A 31 -6.68 2.23 3.34
N PRO A 32 -7.04 2.63 4.57
CA PRO A 32 -7.35 1.69 5.65
C PRO A 32 -8.37 0.62 5.25
N GLU A 33 -9.35 1.00 4.43
CA GLU A 33 -10.40 0.13 3.93
C GLU A 33 -9.85 -1.00 3.05
N GLU A 34 -8.95 -0.70 2.11
CA GLU A 34 -8.31 -1.71 1.25
C GLU A 34 -7.45 -2.69 2.06
N VAL A 35 -6.72 -2.19 3.06
CA VAL A 35 -5.90 -3.03 3.94
C VAL A 35 -6.77 -3.98 4.74
N CYS A 36 -7.86 -3.47 5.31
CA CYS A 36 -8.78 -4.25 6.12
C CYS A 36 -9.58 -5.27 5.31
N ALA A 37 -9.99 -4.91 4.09
CA ALA A 37 -10.62 -5.85 3.16
C ALA A 37 -9.68 -7.04 2.86
N ASN A 38 -8.40 -6.80 2.58
CA ASN A 38 -7.44 -7.88 2.35
C ASN A 38 -7.23 -8.74 3.61
N LEU A 39 -7.07 -8.12 4.78
CA LEU A 39 -6.93 -8.83 6.05
C LEU A 39 -8.14 -9.72 6.35
N SER A 40 -9.35 -9.22 6.12
CA SER A 40 -10.60 -9.96 6.26
C SER A 40 -10.64 -11.14 5.30
N GLU A 41 -10.24 -10.94 4.04
CA GLU A 41 -10.17 -12.01 3.03
C GLU A 41 -9.16 -13.10 3.41
N VAL A 42 -7.96 -12.73 3.86
CA VAL A 42 -6.93 -13.70 4.31
C VAL A 42 -7.43 -14.49 5.52
N MET A 43 -8.01 -13.82 6.52
CA MET A 43 -8.57 -14.51 7.68
C MET A 43 -9.73 -15.43 7.32
N LYS A 44 -10.61 -15.01 6.41
CA LYS A 44 -11.70 -15.84 5.90
C LYS A 44 -11.19 -17.07 5.16
N LYS A 45 -10.11 -16.94 4.38
CA LYS A 45 -9.45 -18.06 3.72
C LYS A 45 -8.86 -19.06 4.71
N GLU A 46 -8.25 -18.60 5.80
CA GLU A 46 -7.62 -19.49 6.78
C GLU A 46 -8.60 -20.12 7.77
N THR A 47 -9.59 -19.36 8.23
CA THR A 47 -10.53 -19.81 9.27
C THR A 47 -11.84 -20.34 8.72
N GLY A 48 -12.15 -20.07 7.45
CA GLY A 48 -13.43 -20.40 6.82
C GLY A 48 -14.62 -19.56 7.32
N VAL A 49 -14.38 -18.63 8.25
CA VAL A 49 -15.42 -17.82 8.90
C VAL A 49 -15.26 -16.36 8.48
N ASP A 50 -16.37 -15.72 8.15
CA ASP A 50 -16.41 -14.29 7.88
C ASP A 50 -16.38 -13.51 9.21
N PRO A 51 -15.31 -12.74 9.49
CA PRO A 51 -15.16 -12.06 10.77
C PRO A 51 -16.06 -10.81 10.80
N LYS A 52 -17.34 -11.01 11.11
CA LYS A 52 -18.34 -9.94 11.19
C LYS A 52 -17.89 -8.81 12.12
N GLY A 53 -17.76 -7.61 11.56
CA GLY A 53 -17.38 -6.40 12.30
C GLY A 53 -15.88 -6.10 12.33
N PHE A 54 -15.04 -7.02 11.85
CA PHE A 54 -13.59 -6.84 11.82
C PHE A 54 -13.15 -5.60 11.05
N ASP A 55 -13.78 -5.30 9.91
CA ASP A 55 -13.39 -4.15 9.08
C ASP A 55 -13.49 -2.82 9.83
N LYS A 56 -14.49 -2.64 10.70
CA LYS A 56 -14.67 -1.39 11.46
C LYS A 56 -13.59 -1.20 12.51
N ASP A 57 -13.24 -2.26 13.22
CA ASP A 57 -12.20 -2.22 14.25
C ASP A 57 -10.80 -2.18 13.64
N CYS A 58 -10.62 -2.86 12.51
CA CYS A 58 -9.44 -2.78 11.69
C CYS A 58 -9.22 -1.34 11.21
N VAL A 59 -10.19 -0.70 10.54
CA VAL A 59 -10.04 0.68 10.01
C VAL A 59 -9.64 1.67 11.12
N LYS A 60 -10.17 1.51 12.34
CA LYS A 60 -9.75 2.33 13.49
C LYS A 60 -8.29 2.11 13.89
N LYS A 61 -7.81 0.87 13.91
CA LYS A 61 -6.40 0.53 14.22
C LYS A 61 -5.44 0.91 13.08
N THR A 62 -5.95 0.96 11.86
CA THR A 62 -5.19 1.26 10.64
C THR A 62 -5.19 2.77 10.34
N GLN A 63 -5.66 3.63 11.24
CA GLN A 63 -5.62 5.08 10.99
C GLN A 63 -4.18 5.61 10.90
N PRO A 64 -3.93 6.61 10.04
CA PRO A 64 -2.60 7.19 9.89
C PRO A 64 -2.18 7.91 11.18
N PRO A 65 -0.97 7.66 11.69
CA PRO A 65 -0.45 8.39 12.84
C PRO A 65 -0.09 9.84 12.47
N GLU A 66 -0.07 10.73 13.48
CA GLU A 66 0.37 12.12 13.32
C GLU A 66 1.85 12.20 12.87
N PHE A 67 2.68 11.26 13.33
CA PHE A 67 4.11 11.18 13.01
C PHE A 67 4.48 9.80 12.45
N GLY A 68 5.47 9.74 11.56
CA GLY A 68 5.95 8.47 11.00
C GLY A 68 5.10 7.92 9.83
N ARG A 69 4.66 8.79 8.91
CA ARG A 69 3.89 8.37 7.72
C ARG A 69 4.63 7.38 6.80
N LEU A 70 5.95 7.48 6.70
CA LEU A 70 6.77 6.57 5.89
C LEU A 70 6.76 5.12 6.43
N PRO A 71 7.14 4.84 7.69
CA PRO A 71 7.04 3.50 8.24
C PRO A 71 5.59 2.99 8.28
N TYR A 72 4.62 3.87 8.53
CA TYR A 72 3.19 3.55 8.40
C TYR A 72 2.81 3.08 6.99
N ALA A 73 3.15 3.86 5.96
CA ALA A 73 2.84 3.51 4.56
C ALA A 73 3.48 2.18 4.16
N LYS A 74 4.72 1.93 4.61
CA LYS A 74 5.41 0.65 4.38
C LYS A 74 4.67 -0.52 5.05
N ARG A 75 4.25 -0.36 6.31
CA ARG A 75 3.46 -1.37 7.04
C ARG A 75 2.12 -1.64 6.35
N MET A 76 1.39 -0.59 5.96
CA MET A 76 0.08 -0.74 5.33
C MET A 76 0.15 -1.37 3.95
N LYS A 77 1.19 -1.07 3.17
CA LYS A 77 1.46 -1.78 1.91
C LYS A 77 1.74 -3.27 2.15
N CYS A 78 2.56 -3.58 3.15
CA CYS A 78 2.85 -4.96 3.52
C CYS A 78 1.56 -5.72 3.90
N LEU A 79 0.69 -5.12 4.73
CA LEU A 79 -0.58 -5.73 5.13
C LEU A 79 -1.58 -5.88 3.95
N ARG A 80 -1.61 -4.91 3.04
CA ARG A 80 -2.42 -4.98 1.80
C ARG A 80 -1.95 -6.10 0.87
N ASP A 81 -0.64 -6.36 0.81
CA ASP A 81 -0.05 -7.37 -0.07
C ASP A 81 0.13 -8.75 0.60
N ALA A 82 -0.20 -8.86 1.89
CA ALA A 82 -0.10 -10.10 2.64
C ALA A 82 -1.08 -11.15 2.08
N LYS A 83 -0.60 -12.38 1.90
CA LYS A 83 -1.38 -13.50 1.33
C LYS A 83 -1.77 -14.55 2.36
N SER A 84 -1.15 -14.50 3.54
CA SER A 84 -1.32 -15.45 4.64
C SER A 84 -1.24 -14.74 5.99
N ALA A 85 -1.73 -15.38 7.06
CA ALA A 85 -1.58 -14.86 8.42
C ALA A 85 -0.12 -14.79 8.86
N ALA A 86 0.76 -15.64 8.30
CA ALA A 86 2.20 -15.54 8.52
C ALA A 86 2.78 -14.23 7.93
N ASP A 87 2.32 -13.83 6.75
CA ASP A 87 2.72 -12.55 6.14
C ASP A 87 2.20 -11.38 6.97
N ILE A 88 0.95 -11.46 7.46
CA ILE A 88 0.36 -10.43 8.33
C ILE A 88 1.21 -10.24 9.60
N LYS A 89 1.61 -11.33 10.27
CA LYS A 89 2.49 -11.29 11.45
C LYS A 89 3.87 -10.73 11.13
N THR A 90 4.40 -11.00 9.94
CA THR A 90 5.69 -10.45 9.51
C THR A 90 5.60 -8.94 9.25
N CYS A 91 4.51 -8.50 8.64
CA CYS A 91 4.23 -7.09 8.37
C CYS A 91 3.91 -6.30 9.64
N SER A 92 3.30 -6.96 10.62
CA SER A 92 2.85 -6.38 11.87
C SER A 92 2.82 -7.44 12.97
N PRO A 93 3.92 -7.64 13.71
CA PRO A 93 4.00 -8.67 14.75
C PRO A 93 3.03 -8.47 15.93
N ASN A 94 2.41 -7.29 16.04
CA ASN A 94 1.41 -6.94 17.06
C ASN A 94 -0.02 -6.81 16.50
N TRP A 95 -0.34 -7.49 15.38
CA TRP A 95 -1.70 -7.56 14.82
C TRP A 95 -2.49 -8.70 15.46
#